data_AF-A0A928MUQ2-F1
#
_entry.id   AF-A0A928MUQ2-F1
#
_cell.length_a   1.000
_cell.length_b   1.000
_cell.length_c   1.000
_cell.angle_alpha   90.00
_cell.angle_beta   90.00
_cell.angle_gamma   90.00
#
_symmetry.space_group_name_H-M   'P 1'
#
loop_
_entity.id
_entity.type
_entity.pdbx_description
1 polymer ?
#
loop_
_entity_poly.entity_id
_entity_poly.type
_entity_poly.pdbx_seq_one_letter_code
_entity_poly.pdbx_strand_id
1 'polypeptide(L)'
;MCPRLLPLPPQKKRKKRREALSLEGNNKKPLLLVGQSPHVISPDNTRSLMLDVLIAMAPAFVAGIYFFGFRVLFMTAFSVASCMAFEYLYQYLMKKDITAGDLSSAVTGVLMVFVLPASVPFWMVLVGDFFAIVVVKQLFGGLGRNFMNPALAGRAFLAGWATLLNTYPADATNPDYVPLPLIKNIPLVNGQPDIVTSATPLASMKAGNLPEESLLDMGLGLESGCVGEVSAFLLILGGLYLLLRKVITIRIPLGYLGTVAILTLLFPPAGINGFTWMLASLLSGGLMLGAFFMATDYSTSPVTPGAQWVYAIGCGLLTFVIRYFGAYNEGVCYSILIMNSTVWLLDKYIRPHRFGSSKKVKAEAEAIMANIRRKNAGGDAK
;
A
#
# COMPACT_ATOMS: atom_id res chain seq x y z
N MET A 1 -19.92 2.70 -23.28
CA MET A 1 -20.60 3.96 -23.69
C MET A 1 -21.55 4.37 -22.57
N CYS A 2 -21.18 5.39 -21.79
CA CYS A 2 -22.04 5.97 -20.75
C CYS A 2 -22.70 7.21 -21.36
N PRO A 3 -24.04 7.36 -21.36
CA PRO A 3 -24.67 8.54 -21.94
C PRO A 3 -24.43 9.76 -21.06
N ARG A 4 -24.03 10.84 -21.73
CA ARG A 4 -23.71 12.19 -21.25
C ARG A 4 -24.82 12.73 -20.34
N LEU A 5 -24.51 12.96 -19.06
CA LEU A 5 -25.40 13.65 -18.11
C LEU A 5 -25.53 15.13 -18.52
N LEU A 6 -26.70 15.53 -19.00
CA LEU A 6 -27.07 16.95 -19.15
C LEU A 6 -27.16 17.60 -17.76
N PRO A 7 -26.66 18.84 -17.59
CA PRO A 7 -26.75 19.54 -16.30
C PRO A 7 -28.20 19.82 -15.92
N LEU A 8 -28.57 19.46 -14.69
CA LEU A 8 -29.92 19.66 -14.16
C LEU A 8 -30.21 21.16 -13.95
N PRO A 9 -31.41 21.64 -14.30
CA PRO A 9 -31.78 23.04 -14.11
C PRO A 9 -31.88 23.40 -12.60
N PRO A 10 -31.59 24.66 -12.23
CA PRO A 10 -31.47 25.11 -10.84
C PRO A 10 -32.77 24.94 -10.03
N GLN A 11 -32.62 24.60 -8.74
CA GLN A 11 -33.67 24.27 -7.76
C GLN A 11 -34.88 25.24 -7.75
N LYS A 12 -34.67 26.55 -7.96
CA LYS A 12 -35.76 27.55 -8.02
C LYS A 12 -36.71 27.34 -9.21
N LYS A 13 -36.22 26.88 -10.37
CA LYS A 13 -37.07 26.56 -11.53
C LYS A 13 -37.95 25.31 -11.26
N ARG A 14 -37.47 24.36 -10.46
CA ARG A 14 -38.24 23.15 -10.06
C ARG A 14 -39.43 23.47 -9.16
N LYS A 15 -39.26 24.43 -8.22
CA LYS A 15 -40.32 24.83 -7.29
C LYS A 15 -41.45 25.59 -8.00
N LYS A 16 -41.10 26.57 -8.85
CA LYS A 16 -42.08 27.29 -9.70
C LYS A 16 -42.83 26.36 -10.65
N ARG A 17 -42.16 25.34 -11.21
CA ARG A 17 -42.82 24.34 -12.07
C ARG A 17 -43.79 23.45 -11.29
N ARG A 18 -43.46 23.10 -10.04
CA ARG A 18 -44.34 22.34 -9.13
C ARG A 18 -45.60 23.11 -8.76
N GLU A 19 -45.46 24.40 -8.47
CA GLU A 19 -46.60 25.29 -8.16
C GLU A 19 -47.48 25.54 -9.40
N ALA A 20 -46.89 25.70 -10.59
CA ALA A 20 -47.63 25.82 -11.85
C ALA A 20 -48.38 24.52 -12.24
N LEU A 21 -47.83 23.35 -11.90
CA LEU A 21 -48.44 22.04 -12.18
C LEU A 21 -49.52 21.62 -11.17
N SER A 22 -49.64 22.29 -10.02
CA SER A 22 -50.70 21.98 -9.05
C SER A 22 -51.99 22.78 -9.26
N LEU A 23 -51.97 23.79 -10.15
CA LEU A 23 -53.12 24.64 -10.44
C LEU A 23 -53.91 24.20 -11.69
N GLU A 24 -53.36 23.33 -12.54
CA GLU A 24 -54.11 22.70 -13.63
C GLU A 24 -54.90 21.50 -13.10
N GLY A 25 -56.12 21.79 -12.67
CA GLY A 25 -57.13 20.78 -12.39
C GLY A 25 -57.48 19.96 -13.63
N ASN A 26 -57.80 18.70 -13.36
CA ASN A 26 -58.54 17.76 -14.19
C ASN A 26 -57.75 16.96 -15.26
N ASN A 27 -57.65 15.65 -14.98
CA ASN A 27 -57.47 14.56 -15.95
C ASN A 27 -56.09 14.31 -16.59
N LYS A 28 -54.99 14.41 -15.82
CA LYS A 28 -53.69 13.85 -16.24
C LYS A 28 -53.14 12.92 -15.16
N LYS A 29 -52.80 11.70 -15.59
CA LYS A 29 -52.12 10.66 -14.79
C LYS A 29 -51.00 11.33 -13.97
N PRO A 30 -50.88 11.07 -12.65
CA PRO A 30 -49.84 11.71 -11.85
C PRO A 30 -48.48 11.40 -12.50
N LEU A 31 -47.73 12.45 -12.83
CA LEU A 31 -46.36 12.31 -13.32
C LEU A 31 -45.52 11.74 -12.18
N LEU A 32 -45.40 10.41 -12.15
CA LEU A 32 -44.53 9.68 -11.25
C LEU A 32 -43.09 9.99 -11.64
N LEU A 33 -42.52 11.01 -10.99
CA LEU A 33 -41.08 11.23 -11.03
C LEU A 33 -40.43 10.06 -10.30
N VAL A 34 -39.87 9.13 -11.07
CA VAL A 34 -38.94 8.12 -10.56
C VAL A 34 -37.72 8.87 -10.02
N GLY A 35 -37.78 9.25 -8.75
CA GLY A 35 -36.62 9.75 -8.02
C GLY A 35 -35.62 8.61 -7.90
N GLN A 36 -34.38 8.84 -8.32
CA GLN A 36 -33.33 7.89 -7.97
C GLN A 36 -33.24 7.81 -6.45
N SER A 37 -33.06 6.59 -5.93
CA SER A 37 -32.92 6.35 -4.50
C SER A 37 -31.88 7.32 -3.92
N PRO A 38 -32.17 7.98 -2.80
CA PRO A 38 -31.23 8.95 -2.21
C PRO A 38 -29.92 8.22 -1.91
N HIS A 39 -28.91 8.42 -2.74
CA HIS A 39 -27.55 8.04 -2.41
C HIS A 39 -27.10 8.97 -1.30
N VAL A 40 -26.87 8.41 -0.11
CA VAL A 40 -26.23 9.11 0.99
C VAL A 40 -24.87 9.56 0.48
N ILE A 41 -24.68 10.87 0.34
CA ILE A 41 -23.38 11.45 0.01
C ILE A 41 -22.53 11.27 1.26
N SER A 42 -21.66 10.27 1.26
CA SER A 42 -20.62 10.15 2.29
C SER A 42 -19.61 11.30 2.11
N PRO A 43 -19.15 11.93 3.20
CA PRO A 43 -18.09 12.94 3.13
C PRO A 43 -16.74 12.34 2.71
N ASP A 44 -16.59 11.02 2.81
CA ASP A 44 -15.35 10.31 2.50
C ASP A 44 -15.17 10.18 0.99
N ASN A 45 -14.13 10.81 0.48
CA ASN A 45 -13.69 10.73 -0.91
C ASN A 45 -12.28 10.14 -0.98
N THR A 46 -11.91 9.52 -2.09
CA THR A 46 -10.59 8.92 -2.32
C THR A 46 -9.45 9.89 -2.00
N ARG A 47 -9.61 11.17 -2.39
CA ARG A 47 -8.67 12.23 -2.07
C ARG A 47 -8.48 12.44 -0.55
N SER A 48 -9.55 12.39 0.24
CA SER A 48 -9.47 12.53 1.70
C SER A 48 -8.72 11.36 2.33
N LEU A 49 -8.99 10.15 1.84
CA LEU A 49 -8.34 8.93 2.30
C LEU A 49 -6.84 8.95 2.01
N MET A 50 -6.45 9.31 0.79
CA MET A 50 -5.04 9.42 0.38
C MET A 50 -4.33 10.57 1.11
N LEU A 51 -5.02 11.65 1.42
CA LEU A 51 -4.49 12.76 2.20
C LEU A 51 -4.21 12.33 3.65
N ASP A 52 -5.11 11.56 4.28
CA ASP A 52 -4.89 11.01 5.62
C ASP A 52 -3.64 10.11 5.66
N VAL A 53 -3.38 9.33 4.60
CA VAL A 53 -2.16 8.52 4.46
C VAL A 53 -0.90 9.42 4.38
N LEU A 54 -0.93 10.49 3.58
CA LEU A 54 0.19 11.44 3.50
C LEU A 54 0.45 12.13 4.84
N ILE A 55 -0.60 12.53 5.57
CA ILE A 55 -0.47 13.11 6.91
C ILE A 55 0.15 12.09 7.88
N ALA A 56 -0.30 10.85 7.84
CA ALA A 56 0.22 9.79 8.70
C ALA A 56 1.71 9.49 8.45
N MET A 57 2.17 9.64 7.21
CA MET A 57 3.59 9.46 6.84
C MET A 57 4.45 10.70 7.11
N ALA A 58 3.87 11.89 7.26
CA ALA A 58 4.60 13.15 7.40
C ALA A 58 5.59 13.16 8.58
N PRO A 59 5.27 12.64 9.79
CA PRO A 59 6.24 12.60 10.89
C PRO A 59 7.47 11.76 10.54
N ALA A 60 7.28 10.58 9.94
CA ALA A 60 8.37 9.72 9.49
C ALA A 60 9.18 10.38 8.36
N PHE A 61 8.51 11.13 7.47
CA PHE A 61 9.20 11.90 6.43
C PHE A 61 10.12 12.99 7.01
N VAL A 62 9.63 13.74 8.01
CA VAL A 62 10.42 14.79 8.68
C VAL A 62 11.64 14.19 9.37
N ALA A 63 11.49 13.05 10.05
CA ALA A 63 12.63 12.33 10.61
C ALA A 63 13.61 11.88 9.51
N GLY A 64 13.12 11.32 8.41
CA GLY A 64 13.97 10.97 7.26
C GLY A 64 14.78 12.15 6.71
N ILE A 65 14.20 13.35 6.66
CA ILE A 65 14.92 14.58 6.27
C ILE A 65 15.97 14.97 7.33
N TYR A 66 15.67 14.80 8.61
CA TYR A 66 16.61 15.11 9.69
C TYR A 66 17.86 14.21 9.63
N PHE A 67 17.67 12.90 9.41
CA PHE A 67 18.78 11.94 9.41
C PHE A 67 19.55 11.89 8.08
N PHE A 68 18.87 11.93 6.93
CA PHE A 68 19.52 11.83 5.62
C PHE A 68 19.73 13.17 4.90
N GLY A 69 19.27 14.27 5.50
CA GLY A 69 19.41 15.63 4.97
C GLY A 69 18.45 15.98 3.84
N PHE A 70 18.70 17.14 3.22
CA PHE A 70 17.85 17.74 2.19
C PHE A 70 17.74 16.91 0.90
N ARG A 71 18.63 15.94 0.67
CA ARG A 71 18.56 15.07 -0.51
C ARG A 71 17.25 14.29 -0.58
N VAL A 72 16.76 13.78 0.56
CA VAL A 72 15.51 13.03 0.63
C VAL A 72 14.32 13.92 0.25
N LEU A 73 14.31 15.17 0.70
CA LEU A 73 13.28 16.14 0.32
C LEU A 73 13.22 16.34 -1.20
N PHE A 74 14.36 16.58 -1.85
CA PHE A 74 14.42 16.74 -3.30
C PHE A 74 14.05 15.46 -4.05
N MET A 75 14.48 14.30 -3.55
CA MET A 75 14.18 13.01 -4.15
C MET A 75 12.68 12.68 -4.07
N THR A 76 12.04 12.92 -2.93
CA THR A 76 10.59 12.75 -2.76
C THR A 76 9.81 13.74 -3.64
N ALA A 77 10.20 15.01 -3.68
CA ALA A 77 9.55 15.99 -4.54
C ALA A 77 9.68 15.61 -6.03
N PHE A 78 10.86 15.16 -6.45
CA PHE A 78 11.12 14.70 -7.82
C PHE A 78 10.29 13.46 -8.17
N SER A 79 10.18 12.49 -7.25
CA SER A 79 9.38 11.28 -7.45
C SER A 79 7.88 11.58 -7.55
N VAL A 80 7.34 12.39 -6.63
CA VAL A 80 5.94 12.80 -6.66
C VAL A 80 5.61 13.53 -7.96
N ALA A 81 6.45 14.48 -8.38
CA ALA A 81 6.28 15.19 -9.64
C ALA A 81 6.31 14.23 -10.84
N SER A 82 7.24 13.27 -10.84
CA SER A 82 7.38 12.26 -11.89
C SER A 82 6.15 11.34 -11.97
N CYS A 83 5.68 10.80 -10.84
CA CYS A 83 4.49 9.97 -10.78
C CYS A 83 3.23 10.72 -11.27
N MET A 84 3.06 11.98 -10.85
CA MET A 84 1.93 12.80 -11.29
C MET A 84 2.02 13.12 -12.79
N ALA A 85 3.22 13.40 -13.30
CA ALA A 85 3.45 13.63 -14.73
C ALA A 85 3.15 12.37 -15.55
N PHE A 86 3.60 11.18 -15.12
CA PHE A 86 3.33 9.93 -15.83
C PHE A 86 1.84 9.56 -15.83
N GLU A 87 1.13 9.75 -14.72
CA GLU A 87 -0.32 9.53 -14.67
C GLU A 87 -1.06 10.48 -15.59
N TYR A 88 -0.75 11.78 -15.52
CA TYR A 88 -1.33 12.80 -16.37
C TYR A 88 -1.07 12.51 -17.85
N LEU A 89 0.18 12.23 -18.21
CA LEU A 89 0.58 11.97 -19.59
C LEU A 89 -0.11 10.72 -20.14
N TYR A 90 -0.16 9.64 -19.37
CA TYR A 90 -0.85 8.42 -19.80
C TYR A 90 -2.35 8.66 -20.02
N GLN A 91 -3.01 9.35 -19.09
CA GLN A 91 -4.44 9.66 -19.20
C GLN A 91 -4.73 10.57 -20.40
N TYR A 92 -3.88 11.57 -20.61
CA TYR A 92 -3.96 12.46 -21.77
C TYR A 92 -3.81 11.69 -23.09
N LEU A 93 -2.78 10.86 -23.22
CA LEU A 93 -2.53 10.04 -24.42
C LEU A 93 -3.66 9.05 -24.69
N MET A 94 -4.19 8.41 -23.64
CA MET A 94 -5.27 7.43 -23.73
C MET A 94 -6.67 8.07 -23.76
N LYS A 95 -6.76 9.41 -23.78
CA LYS A 95 -8.02 10.18 -23.77
C LYS A 95 -8.97 9.76 -22.64
N LYS A 96 -8.39 9.42 -21.48
CA LYS A 96 -9.13 9.13 -20.24
C LYS A 96 -9.36 10.41 -19.46
N ASP A 97 -10.33 10.38 -18.55
CA ASP A 97 -10.54 11.48 -17.61
C ASP A 97 -9.31 11.67 -16.74
N ILE A 98 -8.94 12.94 -16.52
CA ILE A 98 -7.72 13.30 -15.79
C ILE A 98 -8.01 13.20 -14.28
N THR A 99 -7.45 12.21 -13.60
CA THR A 99 -7.64 11.94 -12.15
C THR A 99 -6.47 12.42 -11.29
N ALA A 100 -5.66 13.35 -11.80
CA ALA A 100 -4.47 13.87 -11.10
C ALA A 100 -4.77 14.50 -9.72
N GLY A 101 -6.05 14.81 -9.42
CA GLY A 101 -6.49 15.38 -8.16
C GLY A 101 -6.70 14.39 -7.00
N ASP A 102 -6.61 13.07 -7.26
CA ASP A 102 -6.97 12.05 -6.26
C ASP A 102 -5.83 11.73 -5.27
N LEU A 103 -4.67 12.40 -5.40
CA LEU A 103 -3.46 12.24 -4.57
C LEU A 103 -2.82 10.85 -4.56
N SER A 104 -3.43 9.86 -5.19
CA SER A 104 -2.93 8.48 -5.19
C SER A 104 -1.55 8.31 -5.84
N SER A 105 -1.23 9.04 -6.90
CA SER A 105 0.11 9.02 -7.50
C SER A 105 1.14 9.74 -6.65
N ALA A 106 0.71 10.75 -5.87
CA ALA A 106 1.59 11.37 -4.88
C ALA A 106 1.93 10.38 -3.75
N VAL A 107 0.93 9.65 -3.23
CA VAL A 107 1.17 8.57 -2.25
C VAL A 107 2.13 7.51 -2.81
N THR A 108 1.96 7.13 -4.08
CA THR A 108 2.85 6.16 -4.74
C THR A 108 4.30 6.67 -4.80
N GLY A 109 4.52 7.93 -5.22
CA GLY A 109 5.87 8.50 -5.27
C GLY A 109 6.52 8.68 -3.89
N VAL A 110 5.74 9.08 -2.88
CA VAL A 110 6.24 9.14 -1.49
C VAL A 110 6.64 7.74 -1.02
N LEU A 111 5.76 6.74 -1.16
CA LEU A 111 6.04 5.37 -0.77
C LEU A 111 7.23 4.77 -1.54
N MET A 112 7.42 5.14 -2.81
CA MET A 112 8.55 4.72 -3.62
C MET A 112 9.87 5.21 -3.02
N VAL A 113 9.97 6.48 -2.62
CA VAL A 113 11.20 6.99 -1.98
C VAL A 113 11.40 6.39 -0.60
N PHE A 114 10.33 6.14 0.15
CA PHE A 114 10.44 5.54 1.48
C PHE A 114 11.04 4.14 1.45
N VAL A 115 10.80 3.37 0.39
CA VAL A 115 11.43 2.07 0.29
C VAL A 115 12.86 2.15 -0.23
N LEU A 116 13.29 3.24 -0.86
CA LEU A 116 14.64 3.34 -1.43
C LEU A 116 15.67 3.89 -0.42
N PRO A 117 16.96 3.50 -0.55
CA PRO A 117 18.05 4.21 0.10
C PRO A 117 18.17 5.66 -0.40
N ALA A 118 18.53 6.59 0.48
CA ALA A 118 18.72 8.00 0.12
C ALA A 118 19.89 8.25 -0.85
N SER A 119 20.79 7.28 -0.98
CA SER A 119 21.97 7.31 -1.86
C SER A 119 21.64 7.06 -3.34
N VAL A 120 20.45 6.53 -3.65
CA VAL A 120 20.07 6.12 -5.01
C VAL A 120 20.06 7.31 -5.98
N PRO A 121 20.52 7.14 -7.23
CA PRO A 121 20.50 8.19 -8.23
C PRO A 121 19.07 8.50 -8.71
N PHE A 122 18.80 9.77 -9.03
CA PHE A 122 17.46 10.25 -9.41
C PHE A 122 16.86 9.53 -10.63
N TRP A 123 17.68 9.07 -11.59
CA TRP A 123 17.20 8.35 -12.77
C TRP A 123 16.56 7.01 -12.40
N MET A 124 17.04 6.32 -11.37
CA MET A 124 16.45 5.05 -10.92
C MET A 124 15.06 5.28 -10.34
N VAL A 125 14.89 6.34 -9.57
CA VAL A 125 13.59 6.76 -9.05
C VAL A 125 12.62 7.00 -10.20
N LEU A 126 13.05 7.74 -11.23
CA LEU A 126 12.25 8.02 -12.42
C LEU A 126 11.81 6.73 -13.14
N VAL A 127 12.73 5.77 -13.31
CA VAL A 127 12.44 4.48 -13.95
C VAL A 127 11.47 3.64 -13.10
N GLY A 128 11.64 3.62 -11.78
CA GLY A 128 10.75 2.95 -10.86
C GLY A 128 9.34 3.55 -10.86
N ASP A 129 9.25 4.87 -10.85
CA ASP A 129 8.00 5.64 -10.90
C ASP A 129 7.25 5.41 -12.21
N PHE A 130 7.96 5.36 -13.34
CA PHE A 130 7.39 5.00 -14.63
C PHE A 130 6.78 3.61 -14.59
N PHE A 131 7.51 2.61 -14.09
CA PHE A 131 7.01 1.25 -13.97
C PHE A 131 5.79 1.15 -13.04
N ALA A 132 5.87 1.76 -11.85
CA ALA A 132 4.79 1.79 -10.88
C ALA A 132 3.51 2.41 -11.47
N ILE A 133 3.61 3.60 -12.06
CA ILE A 133 2.43 4.30 -12.55
C ILE A 133 1.94 3.73 -13.87
N VAL A 134 2.79 3.65 -14.89
CA VAL A 134 2.35 3.29 -16.24
C VAL A 134 2.01 1.79 -16.29
N VAL A 135 2.94 0.93 -15.89
CA VAL A 135 2.79 -0.52 -16.07
C VAL A 135 1.82 -1.12 -15.06
N VAL A 136 1.96 -0.78 -13.79
CA VAL A 136 1.21 -1.47 -12.72
C VAL A 136 -0.15 -0.84 -12.45
N LYS A 137 -0.21 0.50 -12.43
CA LYS A 137 -1.45 1.21 -12.13
C LYS A 137 -2.30 1.48 -13.38
N GLN A 138 -1.72 2.07 -14.42
CA GLN A 138 -2.49 2.65 -15.53
C GLN A 138 -2.89 1.65 -16.63
N LEU A 139 -2.04 0.66 -16.95
CA LEU A 139 -2.40 -0.40 -17.92
C LEU A 139 -3.63 -1.21 -17.47
N PHE A 140 -3.80 -1.42 -16.17
CA PHE A 140 -4.92 -2.15 -15.60
C PHE A 140 -6.19 -1.29 -15.41
N GLY A 141 -6.12 -0.01 -15.78
CA GLY A 141 -7.26 0.89 -15.82
C GLY A 141 -7.33 1.91 -14.69
N GLY A 142 -6.25 2.12 -13.94
CA GLY A 142 -6.13 3.16 -12.92
C GLY A 142 -6.45 2.67 -11.51
N LEU A 143 -6.87 3.59 -10.65
CA LEU A 143 -7.13 3.32 -9.23
C LEU A 143 -8.22 2.28 -9.02
N GLY A 144 -7.95 1.34 -8.11
CA GLY A 144 -8.90 0.28 -7.74
C GLY A 144 -8.96 -0.89 -8.72
N ARG A 145 -8.12 -0.88 -9.77
CA ARG A 145 -7.99 -2.00 -10.72
C ARG A 145 -6.56 -2.56 -10.79
N ASN A 146 -5.62 -1.92 -10.13
CA ASN A 146 -4.26 -2.43 -9.98
C ASN A 146 -4.29 -3.69 -9.10
N PHE A 147 -3.75 -4.77 -9.64
CA PHE A 147 -3.73 -6.08 -8.99
C PHE A 147 -2.63 -6.23 -7.93
N MET A 148 -1.69 -5.29 -7.89
CA MET A 148 -0.61 -5.23 -6.90
C MET A 148 -0.23 -3.78 -6.58
N ASN A 149 0.43 -3.59 -5.42
CA ASN A 149 0.82 -2.27 -4.93
C ASN A 149 1.85 -1.65 -5.90
N PRO A 150 1.55 -0.49 -6.52
CA PRO A 150 2.41 0.11 -7.54
C PRO A 150 3.81 0.46 -7.05
N ALA A 151 3.95 1.02 -5.84
CA ALA A 151 5.25 1.43 -5.30
C ALA A 151 6.14 0.21 -5.04
N LEU A 152 5.58 -0.85 -4.45
CA LEU A 152 6.33 -2.10 -4.23
C LEU A 152 6.71 -2.78 -5.55
N ALA A 153 5.82 -2.76 -6.54
CA ALA A 153 6.12 -3.32 -7.85
C ALA A 153 7.23 -2.52 -8.56
N GLY A 154 7.23 -1.20 -8.43
CA GLY A 154 8.34 -0.33 -8.84
C GLY A 154 9.66 -0.70 -8.16
N ARG A 155 9.65 -0.88 -6.83
CA ARG A 155 10.82 -1.34 -6.06
C ARG A 155 11.33 -2.69 -6.57
N ALA A 156 10.44 -3.66 -6.74
CA ALA A 156 10.78 -5.00 -7.21
C ALA A 156 11.37 -4.96 -8.62
N PHE A 157 10.89 -4.06 -9.49
CA PHE A 157 11.47 -3.86 -10.81
C PHE A 157 12.90 -3.28 -10.73
N LEU A 158 13.13 -2.32 -9.83
CA LEU A 158 14.47 -1.77 -9.61
C LEU A 158 15.45 -2.78 -9.02
N ALA A 159 15.00 -3.92 -8.48
CA ALA A 159 15.86 -5.01 -8.03
C ALA A 159 16.75 -5.58 -9.15
N GLY A 160 16.45 -5.30 -10.43
CA GLY A 160 17.38 -5.54 -11.55
C GLY A 160 18.72 -4.80 -11.42
N TRP A 161 18.76 -3.72 -10.62
CA TRP A 161 19.97 -2.97 -10.24
C TRP A 161 20.26 -3.12 -8.74
N ALA A 162 20.28 -4.36 -8.25
CA ALA A 162 20.41 -4.69 -6.84
C ALA A 162 21.64 -4.07 -6.15
N THR A 163 22.76 -3.87 -6.84
CA THR A 163 23.97 -3.27 -6.27
C THR A 163 23.72 -1.85 -5.74
N LEU A 164 23.02 -1.02 -6.51
CA LEU A 164 22.68 0.35 -6.14
C LEU A 164 21.60 0.42 -5.06
N LEU A 165 20.76 -0.61 -4.95
CA LEU A 165 19.71 -0.69 -3.92
C LEU A 165 20.20 -1.20 -2.56
N ASN A 166 21.30 -1.96 -2.53
CA ASN A 166 21.88 -2.49 -1.30
C ASN A 166 23.09 -1.66 -0.81
N THR A 167 23.35 -0.49 -1.41
CA THR A 167 24.40 0.43 -0.98
C THR A 167 23.83 1.50 -0.07
N TYR A 168 24.06 1.34 1.23
CA TYR A 168 23.59 2.27 2.25
C TYR A 168 24.72 3.23 2.65
N PRO A 169 24.44 4.55 2.77
CA PRO A 169 25.43 5.49 3.28
C PRO A 169 25.76 5.13 4.74
N ALA A 170 27.06 5.11 5.10
CA ALA A 170 27.47 4.91 6.49
C ALA A 170 26.89 5.99 7.43
N ASP A 171 26.72 5.56 8.68
CA ASP A 171 26.00 6.17 9.79
C ASP A 171 25.95 7.71 9.83
N ALA A 172 24.75 8.23 10.13
CA ALA A 172 24.47 9.64 10.35
C ALA A 172 25.18 10.26 11.57
N THR A 173 25.95 9.46 12.33
CA THR A 173 26.70 9.87 13.53
C THR A 173 28.17 10.16 13.27
N ASN A 174 28.72 9.88 12.07
CA ASN A 174 30.08 10.30 11.73
C ASN A 174 30.08 11.76 11.25
N PRO A 175 30.76 12.69 11.95
CA PRO A 175 30.87 14.09 11.54
C PRO A 175 31.65 14.30 10.23
N ASP A 176 32.29 13.25 9.69
CA ASP A 176 33.00 13.27 8.41
C ASP A 176 32.08 13.06 7.18
N TYR A 177 30.80 12.71 7.36
CA TYR A 177 29.88 12.43 6.24
C TYR A 177 28.81 13.51 6.07
N VAL A 178 29.17 14.51 5.26
CA VAL A 178 28.27 15.54 4.76
C VAL A 178 27.44 14.99 3.60
N PRO A 179 26.09 15.02 3.63
CA PRO A 179 25.29 14.65 2.48
C PRO A 179 25.28 15.82 1.48
N LEU A 180 26.08 15.73 0.40
CA LEU A 180 25.80 16.14 -0.99
C LEU A 180 27.13 16.27 -1.80
N PRO A 181 27.29 15.60 -2.96
CA PRO A 181 28.34 15.88 -3.94
C PRO A 181 27.95 17.02 -4.90
N LEU A 182 27.15 18.00 -4.45
CA LEU A 182 26.65 19.08 -5.32
C LEU A 182 27.49 20.37 -5.23
N ILE A 183 28.51 20.38 -4.37
CA ILE A 183 29.57 21.41 -4.35
C ILE A 183 30.98 20.78 -4.48
N LYS A 184 31.15 19.47 -4.23
CA LYS A 184 32.47 18.82 -4.22
C LYS A 184 33.03 18.41 -5.60
N ASN A 185 32.26 18.57 -6.68
CA ASN A 185 32.68 18.21 -8.04
C ASN A 185 32.70 19.41 -9.00
N ILE A 186 33.31 20.51 -8.57
CA ILE A 186 34.06 21.32 -9.54
C ILE A 186 35.35 20.50 -9.80
N PRO A 187 35.62 20.07 -11.04
CA PRO A 187 36.66 19.09 -11.36
C PRO A 187 38.06 19.73 -11.33
N LEU A 188 38.46 20.24 -10.18
CA LEU A 188 39.80 20.75 -9.92
C LEU A 188 40.09 20.50 -8.44
N VAL A 189 41.09 19.65 -8.16
CA VAL A 189 41.64 19.32 -6.83
C VAL A 189 41.01 18.10 -6.13
N ASN A 190 41.57 16.94 -6.49
CA ASN A 190 42.02 15.82 -5.62
C ASN A 190 41.09 15.20 -4.56
N GLY A 191 40.88 13.89 -4.70
CA GLY A 191 40.65 12.96 -3.59
C GLY A 191 39.27 12.31 -3.60
N GLN A 192 39.24 11.02 -3.96
CA GLN A 192 38.08 10.16 -3.73
C GLN A 192 37.68 10.23 -2.24
N PRO A 193 36.44 10.60 -1.88
CA PRO A 193 35.90 10.22 -0.60
C PRO A 193 35.34 8.80 -0.74
N ASP A 194 36.03 7.86 -0.11
CA ASP A 194 35.60 6.46 0.04
C ASP A 194 34.24 6.46 0.75
N ILE A 195 33.19 6.02 0.05
CA ILE A 195 31.86 5.89 0.66
C ILE A 195 31.94 4.64 1.52
N VAL A 196 32.19 4.82 2.82
CA VAL A 196 32.09 3.72 3.78
C VAL A 196 30.65 3.22 3.75
N THR A 197 30.48 1.92 3.51
CA THR A 197 29.19 1.24 3.54
C THR A 197 28.98 0.66 4.93
N SER A 198 27.97 1.11 5.68
CA SER A 198 27.59 0.42 6.93
C SER A 198 26.65 -0.74 6.64
N ALA A 199 26.80 -1.84 7.40
CA ALA A 199 25.93 -3.00 7.29
C ALA A 199 24.59 -2.67 7.95
N THR A 200 23.48 -2.86 7.23
CA THR A 200 22.15 -2.67 7.83
C THR A 200 21.92 -3.70 8.95
N PRO A 201 21.14 -3.37 9.99
CA PRO A 201 20.80 -4.33 11.05
C PRO A 201 20.17 -5.62 10.52
N LEU A 202 19.44 -5.54 9.41
CA LEU A 202 18.86 -6.72 8.77
C LEU A 202 19.91 -7.61 8.09
N ALA A 203 20.99 -7.02 7.58
CA ALA A 203 22.11 -7.78 7.00
C ALA A 203 22.93 -8.50 8.09
N SER A 204 23.14 -7.87 9.25
CA SER A 204 23.82 -8.52 10.38
C SER A 204 22.98 -9.67 10.97
N MET A 205 21.66 -9.48 11.06
CA MET A 205 20.74 -10.55 11.42
C MET A 205 20.76 -11.69 10.41
N LYS A 206 20.85 -11.42 9.10
CA LYS A 206 21.00 -12.49 8.11
C LYS A 206 22.27 -13.32 8.31
N ALA A 207 23.35 -12.69 8.76
CA ALA A 207 24.60 -13.36 9.12
C ALA A 207 24.52 -14.17 10.43
N GLY A 208 23.38 -14.15 11.13
CA GLY A 208 23.17 -14.87 12.39
C GLY A 208 23.68 -14.14 13.62
N ASN A 209 24.07 -12.86 13.50
CA ASN A 209 24.51 -12.02 14.60
C ASN A 209 23.37 -11.12 15.09
N LEU A 210 23.43 -10.71 16.36
CA LEU A 210 22.61 -9.60 16.82
C LEU A 210 23.09 -8.30 16.16
N PRO A 211 22.18 -7.36 15.85
CA PRO A 211 22.58 -6.01 15.49
C PRO A 211 23.52 -5.42 16.55
N GLU A 212 24.56 -4.71 16.11
CA GLU A 212 25.49 -4.02 17.02
C GLU A 212 24.80 -2.81 17.71
N GLU A 213 23.70 -2.34 17.13
CA GLU A 213 22.89 -1.24 17.67
C GLU A 213 21.89 -1.69 18.75
N SER A 214 21.62 -0.79 19.69
CA SER A 214 20.62 -1.01 20.73
C SER A 214 19.22 -1.08 20.12
N LEU A 215 18.33 -1.90 20.70
CA LEU A 215 16.91 -1.96 20.32
C LEU A 215 16.22 -0.59 20.34
N LEU A 216 16.66 0.29 21.23
CA LEU A 216 16.14 1.67 21.30
C LEU A 216 16.62 2.52 20.12
N ASP A 217 17.86 2.30 19.67
CA ASP A 217 18.45 3.03 18.54
C ASP A 217 17.82 2.58 17.22
N MET A 218 17.56 1.27 17.07
CA MET A 218 16.76 0.70 15.98
C MET A 218 15.33 1.24 15.96
N GLY A 219 14.70 1.33 17.13
CA GLY A 219 13.33 1.85 17.23
C GLY A 219 13.24 3.35 16.93
N LEU A 220 14.21 4.12 17.42
CA LEU A 220 14.25 5.59 17.29
C LEU A 220 14.72 6.04 15.92
N GLY A 221 15.56 5.25 15.24
CA GLY A 221 15.96 5.57 13.87
C GLY A 221 17.42 5.82 13.59
N LEU A 222 18.30 5.43 14.49
CA LEU A 222 19.72 5.69 14.33
C LEU A 222 20.42 4.64 13.46
N GLU A 223 19.65 3.72 12.88
CA GLU A 223 20.16 2.67 12.01
C GLU A 223 20.30 3.09 10.54
N SER A 224 21.31 2.53 9.89
CA SER A 224 21.50 2.63 8.44
C SER A 224 20.44 1.82 7.69
N GLY A 225 19.76 2.44 6.72
CA GLY A 225 18.64 1.82 6.01
C GLY A 225 17.99 2.70 4.95
N CYS A 226 16.79 2.29 4.52
CA CYS A 226 15.95 3.07 3.62
C CYS A 226 15.22 4.20 4.39
N VAL A 227 14.71 5.22 3.69
CA VAL A 227 14.00 6.36 4.33
C VAL A 227 12.83 5.91 5.21
N GLY A 228 12.18 4.82 4.85
CA GLY A 228 11.08 4.19 5.58
C GLY A 228 11.49 3.21 6.68
N GLU A 229 12.77 3.07 6.98
CA GLU A 229 13.32 2.25 8.09
C GLU A 229 13.79 3.14 9.25
N VAL A 230 13.98 4.43 8.98
CA VAL A 230 14.51 5.46 9.89
C VAL A 230 13.70 5.69 11.15
N SER A 231 12.46 5.23 11.30
CA SER A 231 11.83 5.36 12.62
C SER A 231 10.60 4.46 12.72
N ALA A 232 10.80 3.27 13.28
CA ALA A 232 9.72 2.35 13.57
C ALA A 232 8.66 3.00 14.46
N PHE A 233 9.05 3.79 15.47
CA PHE A 233 8.11 4.47 16.37
C PHE A 233 7.21 5.48 15.65
N LEU A 234 7.77 6.31 14.77
CA LEU A 234 6.98 7.31 14.03
C LEU A 234 6.04 6.64 13.03
N LEU A 235 6.46 5.53 12.42
CA LEU A 235 5.60 4.74 11.53
C LEU A 235 4.46 4.06 12.29
N ILE A 236 4.72 3.55 13.50
CA ILE A 236 3.68 3.00 14.38
C ILE A 236 2.69 4.10 14.78
N LEU A 237 3.17 5.30 15.10
CA LEU A 237 2.31 6.44 15.46
C LEU A 237 1.43 6.86 14.27
N GLY A 238 2.00 6.92 13.06
CA GLY A 238 1.25 7.15 11.82
C GLY A 238 0.23 6.03 11.54
N GLY A 239 0.62 4.78 11.72
CA GLY A 239 -0.28 3.62 11.58
C GLY A 239 -1.43 3.64 12.60
N LEU A 240 -1.15 4.04 13.84
CA LEU A 240 -2.16 4.21 14.89
C LEU A 240 -3.14 5.34 14.53
N TYR A 241 -2.65 6.45 14.00
CA TYR A 241 -3.50 7.53 13.49
C TYR A 241 -4.48 7.02 12.41
N LEU A 242 -4.00 6.21 11.45
CA LEU A 242 -4.86 5.62 10.41
C LEU A 242 -5.89 4.63 10.98
N LEU A 243 -5.53 3.88 12.02
CA LEU A 243 -6.46 3.00 12.74
C LEU A 243 -7.55 3.78 13.48
N LEU A 244 -7.19 4.88 14.15
CA LEU A 244 -8.14 5.74 14.87
C LEU A 244 -9.11 6.43 13.91
N ARG A 245 -8.62 6.87 12.76
CA ARG A 245 -9.45 7.43 11.67
C ARG A 245 -10.29 6.38 10.95
N LYS A 246 -10.12 5.08 11.27
CA LYS A 246 -10.77 3.94 10.60
C LYS A 246 -10.53 3.90 9.09
N VAL A 247 -9.39 4.46 8.68
CA VAL A 247 -8.89 4.47 7.31
C VAL A 247 -8.43 3.04 7.01
N ILE A 248 -7.63 2.44 7.89
CA ILE A 248 -7.18 1.04 7.78
C ILE A 248 -7.85 0.13 8.81
N THR A 249 -7.91 -1.18 8.52
CA THR A 249 -8.41 -2.19 9.48
C THR A 249 -7.27 -2.81 10.28
N ILE A 250 -7.49 -3.07 11.57
CA ILE A 250 -6.47 -3.64 12.47
C ILE A 250 -6.06 -5.06 12.09
N ARG A 251 -6.91 -5.80 11.36
CA ARG A 251 -6.70 -7.22 11.06
C ARG A 251 -5.43 -7.46 10.24
N ILE A 252 -5.16 -6.61 9.26
CA ILE A 252 -4.01 -6.78 8.36
C ILE A 252 -2.70 -6.49 9.10
N PRO A 253 -2.49 -5.32 9.75
CA PRO A 253 -1.26 -5.07 10.48
C PRO A 253 -1.05 -6.06 11.63
N LEU A 254 -2.10 -6.37 12.40
CA LEU A 254 -1.99 -7.30 13.53
C LEU A 254 -1.66 -8.73 13.10
N GLY A 255 -2.29 -9.23 12.04
CA GLY A 255 -1.99 -10.56 11.50
C GLY A 255 -0.59 -10.65 10.91
N TYR A 256 -0.16 -9.60 10.21
CA TYR A 256 1.17 -9.58 9.58
C TYR A 256 2.29 -9.47 10.61
N LEU A 257 2.22 -8.48 11.51
CA LEU A 257 3.21 -8.32 12.59
C LEU A 257 3.20 -9.50 13.55
N GLY A 258 2.01 -9.97 13.94
CA GLY A 258 1.86 -11.08 14.88
C GLY A 258 2.46 -12.39 14.36
N THR A 259 2.31 -12.68 13.07
CA THR A 259 2.90 -13.89 12.49
C THR A 259 4.43 -13.82 12.41
N VAL A 260 4.99 -12.69 12.00
CA VAL A 260 6.46 -12.52 12.01
C VAL A 260 6.99 -12.59 13.44
N ALA A 261 6.32 -11.95 14.40
CA ALA A 261 6.69 -11.99 15.81
C ALA A 261 6.72 -13.43 16.35
N ILE A 262 5.66 -14.21 16.13
CA ILE A 262 5.57 -15.58 16.61
C ILE A 262 6.65 -16.47 15.98
N LEU A 263 6.86 -16.38 14.66
CA LEU A 263 7.82 -17.22 13.96
C LEU A 263 9.27 -16.89 14.35
N THR A 264 9.61 -15.60 14.47
CA THR A 264 10.95 -15.16 14.89
C THR A 264 11.23 -15.49 16.36
N LEU A 265 10.22 -15.47 17.22
CA LEU A 265 10.33 -15.89 18.61
C LEU A 265 10.59 -17.41 18.74
N LEU A 266 9.95 -18.22 17.90
CA LEU A 266 10.08 -19.69 17.93
C LEU A 266 11.38 -20.20 17.30
N PHE A 267 11.92 -19.49 16.30
CA PHE A 267 13.11 -19.89 15.56
C PHE A 267 14.23 -18.85 15.62
N PRO A 268 14.79 -18.51 16.81
CA PRO A 268 15.99 -17.69 16.87
C PRO A 268 17.24 -18.48 16.44
N PRO A 269 18.28 -17.81 15.91
CA PRO A 269 19.59 -18.44 15.72
C PRO A 269 20.15 -18.98 17.04
N ALA A 270 20.93 -20.06 16.96
CA ALA A 270 21.48 -20.74 18.14
C ALA A 270 22.34 -19.77 18.99
N GLY A 271 22.06 -19.71 20.29
CA GLY A 271 22.81 -18.86 21.24
C GLY A 271 22.25 -17.45 21.45
N ILE A 272 21.15 -17.08 20.77
CA ILE A 272 20.51 -15.76 20.92
C ILE A 272 19.16 -15.88 21.65
N ASN A 273 18.86 -14.92 22.52
CA ASN A 273 17.56 -14.82 23.18
C ASN A 273 16.44 -14.58 22.15
N GLY A 274 15.43 -15.46 22.12
CA GLY A 274 14.33 -15.36 21.16
C GLY A 274 13.55 -14.05 21.23
N PHE A 275 13.44 -13.45 22.43
CA PHE A 275 12.72 -12.18 22.61
C PHE A 275 13.45 -10.98 21.98
N THR A 276 14.77 -10.89 22.15
CA THR A 276 15.56 -9.80 21.54
C THR A 276 15.61 -9.96 20.03
N TRP A 277 15.71 -11.21 19.54
CA TRP A 277 15.65 -11.52 18.13
C TRP A 277 14.32 -11.15 17.47
N MET A 278 13.20 -11.45 18.14
CA MET A 278 11.85 -11.07 17.70
C MET A 278 11.71 -9.55 17.59
N LEU A 279 12.11 -8.81 18.63
CA LEU A 279 12.01 -7.35 18.62
C LEU A 279 12.91 -6.73 17.56
N ALA A 280 14.15 -7.19 17.42
CA ALA A 280 15.05 -6.75 16.36
C ALA A 280 14.45 -7.05 14.98
N SER A 281 13.84 -8.23 14.79
CA SER A 281 13.20 -8.60 13.51
C SER A 281 12.00 -7.73 13.16
N LEU A 282 11.25 -7.26 14.16
CA LEU A 282 10.07 -6.41 13.97
C LEU A 282 10.46 -4.96 13.71
N LEU A 283 11.45 -4.44 14.46
CA LEU A 283 11.91 -3.07 14.34
C LEU A 283 12.82 -2.87 13.12
N SER A 284 13.51 -3.91 12.68
CA SER A 284 14.42 -3.83 11.54
C SER A 284 13.73 -3.96 10.19
N GLY A 285 14.20 -3.12 9.28
CA GLY A 285 13.83 -3.13 7.87
C GLY A 285 12.44 -2.56 7.60
N GLY A 286 12.02 -2.58 6.34
CA GLY A 286 10.75 -2.00 5.88
C GLY A 286 9.47 -2.67 6.39
N LEU A 287 9.52 -3.49 7.45
CA LEU A 287 8.39 -4.30 7.93
C LEU A 287 7.28 -3.46 8.56
N MET A 288 7.63 -2.46 9.39
CA MET A 288 6.64 -1.54 9.97
C MET A 288 5.95 -0.71 8.90
N LEU A 289 6.72 -0.18 7.95
CA LEU A 289 6.18 0.54 6.81
C LEU A 289 5.26 -0.36 5.97
N GLY A 290 5.75 -1.56 5.65
CA GLY A 290 5.02 -2.56 4.89
C GLY A 290 3.69 -2.95 5.54
N ALA A 291 3.68 -3.15 6.85
CA ALA A 291 2.49 -3.57 7.58
C ALA A 291 1.39 -2.50 7.67
N PHE A 292 1.75 -1.24 7.95
CA PHE A 292 0.76 -0.18 8.17
C PHE A 292 0.35 0.57 6.91
N PHE A 293 1.26 0.73 5.93
CA PHE A 293 1.05 1.62 4.79
C PHE A 293 0.95 0.89 3.44
N MET A 294 1.50 -0.31 3.29
CA MET A 294 1.55 -1.01 1.99
C MET A 294 0.67 -2.24 1.91
N ALA A 295 0.64 -3.08 2.95
CA ALA A 295 -0.21 -4.26 3.03
C ALA A 295 -1.69 -3.90 3.16
N THR A 296 -1.99 -2.70 3.65
CA THR A 296 -3.31 -2.12 3.89
C THR A 296 -3.84 -1.27 2.71
N ASP A 297 -3.19 -1.33 1.55
CA ASP A 297 -3.68 -0.64 0.33
C ASP A 297 -5.08 -1.15 -0.05
N TYR A 298 -6.03 -0.23 -0.21
CA TYR A 298 -7.44 -0.51 -0.52
C TYR A 298 -7.65 -1.28 -1.82
N SER A 299 -6.76 -1.06 -2.78
CA SER A 299 -6.92 -1.61 -4.12
C SER A 299 -6.46 -3.06 -4.23
N THR A 300 -5.54 -3.47 -3.37
CA THR A 300 -4.83 -4.75 -3.49
C THR A 300 -5.05 -5.67 -2.31
N SER A 301 -5.70 -5.21 -1.24
CA SER A 301 -6.05 -6.02 -0.07
C SER A 301 -7.46 -6.61 -0.19
N PRO A 302 -7.74 -7.77 0.42
CA PRO A 302 -9.04 -8.41 0.33
C PRO A 302 -10.11 -7.65 1.13
N VAL A 303 -11.35 -7.70 0.63
CA VAL A 303 -12.46 -6.95 1.23
C VAL A 303 -13.07 -7.70 2.42
N THR A 304 -13.02 -9.04 2.42
CA THR A 304 -13.70 -9.85 3.42
C THR A 304 -12.87 -10.05 4.71
N PRO A 305 -13.48 -10.01 5.91
CA PRO A 305 -12.76 -10.16 7.18
C PRO A 305 -11.94 -11.45 7.30
N GLY A 306 -12.47 -12.56 6.79
CA GLY A 306 -11.79 -13.86 6.82
C GLY A 306 -10.58 -13.89 5.89
N ALA A 307 -10.72 -13.36 4.67
CA ALA A 307 -9.62 -13.26 3.72
C ALA A 307 -8.53 -12.30 4.21
N GLN A 308 -8.87 -11.23 4.92
CA GLN A 308 -7.91 -10.31 5.51
C GLN A 308 -6.94 -10.99 6.48
N TRP A 309 -7.43 -11.91 7.31
CA TRP A 309 -6.57 -12.68 8.21
C TRP A 309 -5.65 -13.64 7.44
N VAL A 310 -6.20 -14.39 6.48
CA VAL A 310 -5.40 -15.31 5.65
C VAL A 310 -4.33 -14.56 4.85
N TYR A 311 -4.69 -13.41 4.29
CA TYR A 311 -3.78 -12.52 3.58
C TYR A 311 -2.65 -12.03 4.49
N ALA A 312 -2.98 -11.50 5.66
CA ALA A 312 -2.00 -10.98 6.62
C ALA A 312 -1.04 -12.06 7.13
N ILE A 313 -1.58 -13.24 7.47
CA ILE A 313 -0.80 -14.41 7.90
C ILE A 313 0.13 -14.88 6.78
N GLY A 314 -0.38 -14.92 5.54
CA GLY A 314 0.42 -15.26 4.35
C GLY A 314 1.57 -14.29 4.12
N CYS A 315 1.33 -12.98 4.25
CA CYS A 315 2.38 -11.95 4.14
C CYS A 315 3.48 -12.18 5.18
N GLY A 316 3.12 -12.47 6.44
CA GLY A 316 4.08 -12.69 7.52
C GLY A 316 4.88 -13.97 7.38
N LEU A 317 4.20 -15.07 7.03
CA LEU A 317 4.86 -16.35 6.76
C LEU A 317 5.88 -16.22 5.63
N LEU A 318 5.49 -15.62 4.50
CA LEU A 318 6.39 -15.42 3.36
C LEU A 318 7.56 -14.50 3.73
N THR A 319 7.31 -13.45 4.52
CA THR A 319 8.37 -12.53 4.95
C THR A 319 9.41 -13.26 5.81
N PHE A 320 8.94 -14.09 6.75
CA PHE A 320 9.81 -14.94 7.56
C PHE A 320 10.62 -15.91 6.70
N VAL A 321 9.96 -16.64 5.79
CA VAL A 321 10.63 -17.62 4.92
C VAL A 321 11.70 -16.96 4.06
N ILE A 322 11.42 -15.80 3.48
CA ILE A 322 12.40 -15.07 2.66
C ILE A 322 13.56 -14.57 3.51
N ARG A 323 13.29 -14.00 4.70
CA ARG A 323 14.35 -13.51 5.59
C ARG A 323 15.27 -14.62 6.09
N TYR A 324 14.74 -15.81 6.39
CA TYR A 324 15.55 -16.93 6.90
C TYR A 324 16.22 -17.73 5.79
N PHE A 325 15.47 -18.16 4.79
CA PHE A 325 15.95 -19.10 3.77
C PHE A 325 16.27 -18.44 2.41
N GLY A 326 15.77 -17.23 2.16
CA GLY A 326 15.99 -16.52 0.90
C GLY A 326 17.37 -15.88 0.79
N ALA A 327 17.77 -15.53 -0.43
CA ALA A 327 19.03 -14.83 -0.71
C ALA A 327 18.97 -13.31 -0.44
N TYR A 328 17.77 -12.74 -0.31
CA TYR A 328 17.57 -11.32 -0.08
C TYR A 328 17.44 -11.03 1.42
N ASN A 329 18.10 -9.96 1.89
CA ASN A 329 18.00 -9.50 3.29
C ASN A 329 16.60 -8.97 3.60
N GLU A 330 15.97 -8.26 2.65
CA GLU A 330 14.61 -7.75 2.77
C GLU A 330 13.58 -8.67 2.09
N GLY A 331 12.55 -9.10 2.82
CA GLY A 331 11.49 -9.99 2.33
C GLY A 331 10.10 -9.35 2.21
N VAL A 332 9.91 -8.13 2.70
CA VAL A 332 8.59 -7.50 2.87
C VAL A 332 7.95 -7.18 1.52
N CYS A 333 8.69 -6.52 0.63
CA CYS A 333 8.24 -6.15 -0.72
C CYS A 333 7.68 -7.35 -1.50
N TYR A 334 8.46 -8.43 -1.60
CA TYR A 334 8.07 -9.62 -2.36
C TYR A 334 6.89 -10.35 -1.74
N SER A 335 6.85 -10.44 -0.40
CA SER A 335 5.76 -11.10 0.32
C SER A 335 4.41 -10.43 0.05
N ILE A 336 4.38 -9.09 0.11
CA ILE A 336 3.15 -8.32 -0.16
C ILE A 336 2.74 -8.47 -1.63
N LEU A 337 3.68 -8.41 -2.58
CA LEU A 337 3.35 -8.57 -4.01
C LEU A 337 2.80 -9.96 -4.36
N ILE A 338 3.39 -11.01 -3.79
CA ILE A 338 2.91 -12.39 -3.96
C ILE A 338 1.48 -12.49 -3.41
N MET A 339 1.25 -11.98 -2.18
CA MET A 339 -0.07 -12.07 -1.56
C MET A 339 -1.12 -11.20 -2.25
N ASN A 340 -0.78 -10.02 -2.74
CA ASN A 340 -1.66 -9.18 -3.56
C ASN A 340 -2.20 -9.96 -4.77
N SER A 341 -1.33 -10.72 -5.43
CA SER A 341 -1.71 -11.55 -6.59
C SER A 341 -2.70 -12.66 -6.23
N THR A 342 -2.70 -13.11 -4.96
CA THR A 342 -3.64 -14.12 -4.46
C THR A 342 -4.97 -13.56 -3.95
N VAL A 343 -5.12 -12.23 -3.84
CA VAL A 343 -6.32 -11.61 -3.24
C VAL A 343 -7.60 -11.95 -4.02
N TRP A 344 -7.52 -11.97 -5.35
CA TRP A 344 -8.65 -12.41 -6.18
C TRP A 344 -9.10 -13.85 -5.83
N LEU A 345 -8.15 -14.74 -5.54
CA LEU A 345 -8.43 -16.12 -5.15
C LEU A 345 -9.10 -16.16 -3.78
N LEU A 346 -8.56 -15.41 -2.81
CA LEU A 346 -9.08 -15.34 -1.45
C LEU A 346 -10.52 -14.82 -1.42
N ASP A 347 -10.80 -13.72 -2.12
CA ASP A 347 -12.16 -13.15 -2.17
C ASP A 347 -13.14 -14.05 -2.95
N LYS A 348 -12.65 -14.85 -3.91
CA LYS A 348 -13.50 -15.80 -4.64
C LYS A 348 -13.95 -16.97 -3.76
N TYR A 349 -13.05 -17.51 -2.93
CA TYR A 349 -13.33 -18.65 -2.06
C TYR A 349 -13.96 -18.24 -0.71
N ILE A 350 -13.51 -17.14 -0.12
CA ILE A 350 -13.97 -16.65 1.18
C ILE A 350 -15.03 -15.57 0.94
N ARG A 351 -16.25 -16.00 0.60
CA ARG A 351 -17.37 -15.07 0.37
C ARG A 351 -18.06 -14.69 1.68
N PRO A 352 -18.53 -13.43 1.83
CA PRO A 352 -19.30 -13.06 3.00
C PRO A 352 -20.60 -13.86 3.06
N HIS A 353 -21.03 -14.19 4.28
CA HIS A 353 -22.31 -14.87 4.48
C HIS A 353 -23.45 -13.99 3.98
N ARG A 354 -24.26 -14.49 3.04
CA ARG A 354 -25.38 -13.73 2.47
C ARG A 354 -26.41 -13.45 3.57
N PHE A 355 -26.66 -12.18 3.85
CA PHE A 355 -27.71 -11.77 4.78
C PHE A 355 -29.07 -12.23 4.24
N GLY A 356 -29.91 -12.83 5.09
CA GLY A 356 -31.23 -13.37 4.71
C GLY A 356 -31.26 -14.85 4.28
N SER A 357 -30.11 -15.50 4.09
CA SER A 357 -30.05 -16.96 3.93
C SER A 357 -30.08 -17.62 5.32
N SER A 358 -31.26 -17.78 5.91
CA SER A 358 -31.40 -18.68 7.06
C SER A 358 -30.86 -20.06 6.68
N LYS A 359 -30.12 -20.73 7.57
CA LYS A 359 -29.65 -22.11 7.37
C LYS A 359 -30.79 -23.03 6.92
N LYS A 360 -32.03 -22.74 7.37
CA LYS A 360 -33.26 -23.42 6.93
C LYS A 360 -33.55 -23.23 5.44
N VAL A 361 -33.51 -22.00 4.93
CA VAL A 361 -33.80 -21.69 3.52
C VAL A 361 -32.76 -22.33 2.59
N LYS A 362 -31.49 -22.40 3.02
CA LYS A 362 -30.44 -23.07 2.26
C LYS A 362 -30.64 -24.60 2.26
N ALA A 363 -30.95 -25.18 3.42
CA ALA A 363 -31.26 -26.61 3.53
C ALA A 363 -32.53 -27.01 2.74
N GLU A 364 -33.57 -26.17 2.76
CA GLU A 364 -34.79 -26.35 1.96
C GLU A 364 -34.50 -26.23 0.46
N ALA A 365 -33.72 -25.25 0.02
CA ALA A 365 -33.32 -25.12 -1.38
C ALA A 365 -32.46 -26.30 -1.86
N GLU A 366 -31.53 -26.79 -1.02
CA GLU A 366 -30.72 -27.97 -1.31
C GLU A 366 -31.59 -29.24 -1.38
N ALA A 367 -32.57 -29.40 -0.48
CA ALA A 367 -33.54 -30.49 -0.52
C ALA A 367 -34.44 -30.45 -1.76
N ILE A 368 -34.93 -29.27 -2.15
CA ILE A 368 -35.73 -29.07 -3.36
C ILE A 368 -34.91 -29.41 -4.63
N MET A 369 -33.66 -28.94 -4.71
CA MET A 369 -32.78 -29.24 -5.84
C MET A 369 -32.40 -30.73 -5.92
N ALA A 370 -32.21 -31.40 -4.78
CA ALA A 370 -31.99 -32.85 -4.74
C ALA A 370 -33.22 -33.63 -5.24
N ASN A 371 -34.43 -33.20 -4.88
CA ASN A 371 -35.67 -33.81 -5.35
C ASN A 371 -35.89 -33.60 -6.86
N ILE A 372 -35.57 -32.42 -7.40
CA ILE A 372 -35.64 -32.14 -8.84
C ILE A 372 -34.64 -33.03 -9.60
N ARG A 373 -33.41 -33.17 -9.11
CA ARG A 373 -32.40 -34.06 -9.71
C ARG A 373 -32.84 -35.52 -9.72
N ARG A 374 -33.48 -36.01 -8.65
CA ARG A 374 -34.05 -37.36 -8.60
C ARG A 374 -35.19 -37.57 -9.59
N LYS A 375 -36.09 -36.59 -9.74
CA LYS A 375 -37.18 -36.66 -10.73
C LYS A 375 -36.67 -36.68 -12.16
N ASN A 376 -35.65 -35.88 -12.47
CA ASN A 376 -35.07 -35.85 -13.81
C ASN A 376 -34.28 -37.13 -14.13
N ALA A 377 -33.61 -37.74 -13.14
CA ALA A 377 -32.92 -39.02 -13.32
C ALA A 377 -33.86 -40.23 -13.48
N GLY A 378 -35.12 -40.13 -13.05
CA GLY A 378 -36.14 -41.17 -13.24
C GLY A 378 -36.97 -41.04 -14.52
N GLY A 379 -36.73 -39.99 -15.33
CA GLY A 379 -37.48 -39.70 -16.55
C GLY A 379 -36.99 -40.45 -17.80
N ASP A 380 -35.78 -41.02 -17.78
CA ASP A 380 -35.17 -41.73 -18.92
C ASP A 380 -35.45 -43.25 -18.93
N ALA A 381 -36.38 -43.72 -18.09
CA ALA A 381 -36.78 -45.13 -18.02
C ALA A 381 -38.28 -45.28 -18.29
N LYS A 382 -38.74 -44.94 -19.49
CA LYS A 382 -40.00 -45.41 -20.06
C LYS A 382 -39.91 -45.56 -21.57
#